data_AF-A0A1W9V6Y4-F1
#
_entry.id   AF-A0A1W9V6Y4-F1
#
_cell.length_a   1.000
_cell.length_b   1.000
_cell.length_c   1.000
_cell.angle_alpha   90.00
_cell.angle_beta   90.00
_cell.angle_gamma   90.00
#
_symmetry.space_group_name_H-M   'P 1'
#
loop_
_entity.id
_entity.type
_entity.pdbx_description
1 polymer ?
#
loop_
_entity_poly.entity_id
_entity_poly.type
_entity_poly.pdbx_seq_one_letter_code
_entity_poly.pdbx_strand_id
1 'polypeptide(L)'
;MLENDSQSQAWESGLCVTCPVPGILRANACEHMTLNAMVYRPFFIFKARIRVEAYCTKTHQKVERPHVGCGECHDLPEFFGE
;
A
#
# COMPACT_ATOMS: atom_id res chain seq x y z
N MET A 1 24.21 -2.51 -1.77
CA MET A 1 24.30 -2.69 -0.31
C MET A 1 23.25 -1.76 0.26
N LEU A 2 22.21 -2.29 0.93
CA LEU A 2 21.12 -1.44 1.42
C LEU A 2 21.59 -0.71 2.68
N GLU A 3 21.79 0.60 2.55
CA GLU A 3 22.15 1.49 3.64
C GLU A 3 20.94 1.68 4.56
N ASN A 4 21.08 1.19 5.80
CA ASN A 4 20.06 1.30 6.84
C ASN A 4 20.14 2.69 7.47
N ASP A 5 19.39 3.63 6.89
CA ASP A 5 19.32 4.99 7.39
C ASP A 5 18.64 5.03 8.77
N SER A 6 19.23 5.81 9.68
CA SER A 6 19.05 5.79 11.13
C SER A 6 17.69 6.29 11.66
N GLN A 7 16.69 6.42 10.78
CA GLN A 7 15.29 6.72 11.11
C GLN A 7 14.34 5.52 10.94
N SER A 8 14.88 4.31 10.73
CA SER A 8 14.09 3.11 10.61
C SER A 8 13.35 2.81 11.92
N GLN A 9 12.05 3.13 11.97
CA GLN A 9 11.13 2.46 12.90
C GLN A 9 11.47 0.97 12.87
N ALA A 10 11.62 0.33 14.04
CA ALA A 10 12.07 -1.05 14.15
C ALA A 10 11.18 -2.00 13.32
N TRP A 11 11.60 -2.26 12.08
CA TRP A 11 11.02 -3.26 11.20
C TRP A 11 11.47 -4.62 11.71
N GLU A 12 10.52 -5.42 12.17
CA GLU A 12 10.75 -6.79 12.62
C GLU A 12 10.02 -7.77 11.69
N SER A 13 10.55 -8.98 11.55
CA SER A 13 9.99 -10.01 10.67
C SER A 13 8.52 -10.34 10.98
N GLY A 14 8.10 -10.19 12.25
CA GLY A 14 6.71 -10.36 12.67
C GLY A 14 5.72 -9.44 11.95
N LEU A 15 6.16 -8.25 11.51
CA LEU A 15 5.32 -7.30 10.79
C LEU A 15 5.02 -7.76 9.36
N CYS A 16 5.94 -8.52 8.74
CA CYS A 16 5.75 -9.08 7.41
C CYS A 16 4.59 -10.08 7.36
N VAL A 17 4.36 -10.82 8.44
CA VAL A 17 3.28 -11.82 8.55
C VAL A 17 1.90 -11.18 8.32
N THR A 18 1.73 -9.94 8.77
CA THR A 18 0.47 -9.19 8.64
C THR A 18 0.55 -8.03 7.66
N CYS A 19 1.62 -7.94 6.86
CA CYS A 19 1.84 -6.83 5.94
C CYS A 19 0.85 -6.92 4.75
N PRO A 20 0.03 -5.90 4.48
CA PRO A 20 -0.94 -5.96 3.38
C PRO A 20 -0.32 -5.70 2.01
N VAL A 21 0.92 -5.19 1.91
CA VAL A 21 1.56 -4.80 0.65
C VAL A 21 1.57 -5.92 -0.39
N PRO A 22 2.00 -7.17 -0.07
CA PRO A 22 1.99 -8.24 -1.07
C PRO A 22 0.59 -8.61 -1.56
N GLY A 23 -0.45 -8.39 -0.76
CA GLY A 23 -1.84 -8.60 -1.16
C GLY A 23 -2.31 -7.51 -2.13
N ILE A 24 -2.00 -6.25 -1.83
CA ILE A 24 -2.33 -5.10 -2.68
C ILE A 24 -1.67 -5.25 -4.05
N LEU A 25 -0.36 -5.50 -4.10
CA LEU A 25 0.40 -5.59 -5.36
C LEU A 25 -0.08 -6.73 -6.27
N ARG A 26 -0.58 -7.82 -5.69
CA ARG A 26 -1.16 -8.94 -6.46
C ARG A 26 -2.55 -8.61 -7.02
N ALA A 27 -3.34 -7.81 -6.30
CA ALA A 27 -4.70 -7.44 -6.70
C ALA A 27 -4.71 -6.25 -7.67
N ASN A 28 -3.76 -5.34 -7.53
CA ASN A 28 -3.68 -4.11 -8.29
C ASN A 28 -2.23 -3.83 -8.71
N ALA A 29 -1.97 -3.96 -10.01
CA ALA A 29 -0.68 -3.76 -10.63
C ALA A 29 -0.55 -2.40 -11.36
N CYS A 30 -1.33 -1.40 -10.94
CA CYS A 30 -1.25 -0.04 -11.51
C CYS A 30 0.17 0.54 -11.34
N GLU A 31 0.82 0.88 -12.46
CA GLU A 31 2.17 1.47 -12.48
C GLU A 31 2.25 2.86 -11.85
N HIS A 32 1.12 3.57 -11.80
CA HIS A 32 1.01 4.89 -11.19
C HIS A 32 0.67 4.83 -9.69
N MET A 33 0.49 3.64 -9.11
CA MET A 33 0.18 3.53 -7.69
C MET A 33 1.45 3.38 -6.85
N THR A 34 1.63 4.30 -5.90
CA THR A 34 2.68 4.20 -4.88
C THR A 34 2.08 3.79 -3.55
N LEU A 35 2.79 2.93 -2.82
CA LEU A 35 2.40 2.46 -1.49
C LEU A 35 3.42 2.94 -0.46
N ASN A 36 2.96 3.67 0.54
CA ASN A 36 3.76 4.06 1.70
C ASN A 36 3.36 3.19 2.90
N ALA A 37 4.31 2.40 3.40
CA ALA A 37 4.09 1.52 4.54
C ALA A 37 4.79 2.07 5.78
N MET A 38 4.05 2.21 6.87
CA MET A 38 4.55 2.72 8.14
C MET A 38 4.24 1.76 9.29
N VAL A 39 5.14 1.69 10.27
CA VAL A 39 4.91 0.92 11.49
C VAL A 39 4.04 1.75 12.42
N TYR A 40 2.83 1.28 12.68
CA TYR A 40 1.84 1.93 13.53
C TYR A 40 1.66 1.15 14.84
N ARG A 41 1.81 1.85 15.97
CA ARG A 41 1.50 1.36 17.32
C ARG A 41 0.39 2.22 17.92
N PRO A 42 -0.88 1.75 17.93
CA PRO A 42 -1.98 2.56 18.44
C PRO A 42 -1.83 2.90 19.92
N PHE A 43 -1.32 1.96 20.73
CA PHE A 43 -0.95 2.18 22.14
C PHE A 43 0.21 1.25 22.53
N PHE A 44 0.90 1.55 23.63
CA PHE A 44 2.06 0.80 24.12
C PHE A 44 1.76 -0.69 24.42
N ILE A 45 0.52 -1.02 24.77
CA ILE A 45 0.08 -2.41 25.04
C ILE A 45 -0.23 -3.23 23.79
N PHE A 46 -0.41 -2.58 22.63
CA PHE A 46 -0.76 -3.27 21.39
C PHE A 46 0.48 -3.58 20.57
N LYS A 47 0.47 -4.77 19.94
CA LYS A 47 1.49 -5.14 18.96
C LYS A 47 1.53 -4.13 17.82
N ALA A 48 2.74 -3.85 17.35
CA ALA A 48 2.96 -3.04 16.15
C ALA A 48 2.27 -3.68 14.94
N ARG A 49 1.78 -2.84 14.02
CA ARG A 49 1.14 -3.27 12.77
C ARG A 49 1.62 -2.39 11.63
N ILE A 50 1.53 -2.91 10.41
CA ILE A 50 1.78 -2.11 9.21
C ILE A 50 0.50 -1.38 8.81
N ARG A 51 0.58 -0.06 8.67
CA ARG A 51 -0.43 0.76 7.99
C ARG A 51 0.11 1.09 6.60
N VAL A 52 -0.73 0.95 5.58
CA VAL A 52 -0.39 1.30 4.21
C VAL A 52 -1.29 2.42 3.72
N GLU A 53 -0.67 3.46 3.19
CA GLU A 53 -1.33 4.51 2.43
C GLU A 53 -0.99 4.33 0.95
N ALA A 54 -1.98 4.55 0.10
CA ALA A 54 -1.83 4.41 -1.34
C ALA A 54 -2.13 5.74 -2.04
N TYR A 55 -1.35 6.07 -3.06
CA TYR A 55 -1.47 7.30 -3.81
C TYR A 55 -1.32 7.02 -5.30
N CYS A 56 -2.11 7.70 -6.12
CA CYS A 56 -2.04 7.62 -7.57
C CYS A 56 -1.28 8.83 -8.11
N THR A 57 -0.14 8.59 -8.75
CA THR A 57 0.71 9.64 -9.35
C THR A 57 0.16 10.18 -10.66
N LYS A 58 -0.80 9.49 -11.31
CA LYS A 58 -1.45 9.99 -12.53
C LYS A 58 -2.52 11.04 -12.21
N THR A 59 -3.38 10.75 -11.23
CA THR A 59 -4.52 11.61 -10.85
C THR A 59 -4.26 12.45 -9.61
N HIS A 60 -3.07 12.35 -9.03
CA HIS A 60 -2.63 13.08 -7.85
C HIS A 60 -3.56 12.97 -6.62
N GLN A 61 -4.12 11.78 -6.39
CA GLN A 61 -5.09 11.56 -5.31
C GLN A 61 -4.74 10.34 -4.46
N LYS A 62 -5.24 10.34 -3.22
CA LYS A 62 -5.20 9.18 -2.35
C LYS A 62 -6.12 8.07 -2.89
N VAL A 63 -5.64 6.83 -2.85
CA VAL A 63 -6.40 5.65 -3.25
C VAL A 63 -6.98 4.99 -2.00
N GLU A 64 -8.27 5.19 -1.75
CA GLU A 64 -8.94 4.66 -0.55
C GLU A 64 -9.05 3.12 -0.56
N ARG A 65 -9.14 2.51 -1.75
CA ARG A 65 -9.23 1.06 -1.93
C ARG A 65 -8.06 0.57 -2.79
N PRO A 66 -6.86 0.37 -2.21
CA PRO A 66 -5.66 0.05 -2.97
C PRO A 66 -5.73 -1.29 -3.71
N HIS A 67 -6.55 -2.24 -3.26
CA HIS A 67 -6.79 -3.49 -3.98
C HIS A 67 -7.61 -3.32 -5.27
N VAL A 68 -8.28 -2.17 -5.46
CA VAL A 68 -9.13 -1.87 -6.62
C VAL A 68 -8.46 -0.84 -7.54
N GLY A 69 -7.85 0.19 -6.95
CA GLY A 69 -7.22 1.29 -7.69
C GLY A 69 -8.03 2.58 -7.63
N CYS A 70 -7.58 3.58 -8.39
CA CYS A 70 -8.17 4.93 -8.38
C CYS A 70 -9.40 5.09 -9.28
N GLY A 71 -9.70 4.10 -10.15
CA GLY A 71 -10.80 4.16 -11.11
C GLY A 71 -10.48 4.83 -12.45
N GLU A 72 -9.33 5.50 -12.57
CA GLU A 72 -8.99 6.35 -13.74
C GLU A 72 -7.73 5.88 -14.50
N CYS A 73 -6.99 4.92 -13.93
CA CYS A 73 -5.76 4.39 -14.54
C CYS A 73 -6.01 3.24 -15.50
N HIS A 74 -7.12 2.51 -15.33
CA HIS A 74 -7.44 1.34 -16.13
C HIS A 74 -8.85 1.50 -16.65
N ASP A 75 -9.01 1.46 -17.97
CA ASP A 75 -10.32 1.51 -18.59
C ASP A 75 -11.10 0.23 -18.29
N LEU A 76 -12.40 0.38 -18.09
CA LEU A 76 -13.28 -0.78 -18.06
C LEU A 76 -13.36 -1.38 -19.47
N PRO A 77 -13.22 -2.71 -19.61
CA PRO A 77 -13.39 -3.33 -20.91
C PRO A 77 -14.76 -3.02 -21.51
N GLU A 78 -14.80 -2.77 -22.83
CA GLU A 78 -16.00 -2.32 -23.54
C GLU A 78 -17.21 -3.25 -23.39
N PHE A 79 -16.99 -4.54 -23.14
CA PHE A 79 -18.04 -5.55 -22.98
C PHE A 79 -18.86 -5.43 -21.68
N PHE A 80 -18.52 -4.50 -20.78
CA PHE A 80 -19.33 -4.19 -19.59
C PHE A 80 -20.27 -2.97 -19.80
N GLY A 81 -20.32 -2.40 -21.01
CA GLY A 81 -20.99 -1.14 -21.31
C GLY A 81 -22.39 -1.20 -21.95
N GLU A 82 -23.06 -2.36 -21.96
CA GLU A 82 -24.43 -2.52 -22.53
C GLU A 82 -25.52 -2.57 -21.46
#